data_AF-A0A2S0JG46-F1
#
_entry.id   AF-A0A2S0JG46-F1
#
_cell.length_a   1.000
_cell.length_b   1.000
_cell.length_c   1.000
_cell.angle_alpha   90.00
_cell.angle_beta   90.00
_cell.angle_gamma   90.00
#
_symmetry.space_group_name_H-M   'P 1'
#
loop_
_entity.id
_entity.type
_entity.pdbx_description
1 polymer ?
#
loop_
_entity_poly.entity_id
_entity_poly.type
_entity_poly.pdbx_seq_one_letter_code
_entity_poly.pdbx_strand_id
1 'polypeptide(L)'
;MKVLIRTTTNGTEYWDNEAKKILLVPAGEQPSFEVTESPTTMLHKGETVKPLVEPVFNLEGMTATQLREFAEENNIEVPGNLKKPETIREYIEEQLAADAE
;
A
#
# COMPACT_ATOMS: atom_id res chain seq x y z
N MET A 1 -7.84 22.18 -0.62
CA MET A 1 -7.69 20.70 -0.75
C MET A 1 -8.94 20.06 -1.34
N LYS A 2 -8.81 19.38 -2.47
CA LYS A 2 -9.92 18.69 -3.16
C LYS A 2 -9.66 17.18 -3.18
N VAL A 3 -10.58 16.41 -2.61
CA VAL A 3 -10.40 14.97 -2.36
C VAL A 3 -11.40 14.20 -3.19
N LEU A 4 -10.96 13.17 -3.90
CA LEU A 4 -11.87 12.28 -4.63
C LEU A 4 -12.78 11.54 -3.64
N ILE A 5 -14.10 11.61 -3.85
CA ILE A 5 -15.08 10.93 -2.98
C ILE A 5 -15.69 9.69 -3.65
N ARG A 6 -16.01 9.76 -4.94
CA ARG A 6 -16.52 8.62 -5.70
C ARG A 6 -16.38 8.83 -7.21
N THR A 7 -16.29 7.72 -7.95
CA THR A 7 -16.34 7.70 -9.41
C THR A 7 -17.55 6.87 -9.85
N THR A 8 -18.32 7.39 -10.80
CA THR A 8 -19.53 6.76 -11.34
C THR A 8 -19.54 6.81 -12.86
N THR A 9 -20.47 6.11 -13.50
CA THR A 9 -20.67 6.17 -14.96
C THR A 9 -20.97 7.57 -15.49
N ASN A 10 -21.47 8.48 -14.65
CA ASN A 10 -21.81 9.85 -15.03
C ASN A 10 -20.66 10.84 -14.81
N GLY A 11 -19.63 10.46 -14.03
CA GLY A 11 -18.54 11.36 -13.68
C GLY A 11 -17.93 11.06 -12.31
N THR A 12 -16.96 11.89 -11.94
CA THR A 12 -16.22 11.80 -10.69
C THR A 12 -16.59 12.97 -9.79
N GLU A 13 -16.87 12.66 -8.53
CA GLU A 13 -17.17 13.65 -7.52
C GLU A 13 -15.99 13.86 -6.58
N TYR A 14 -15.80 15.12 -6.19
CA TYR A 14 -14.73 15.56 -5.31
C TYR A 14 -15.29 16.42 -4.17
N TRP A 15 -14.74 16.28 -2.98
CA TRP A 15 -15.01 17.16 -1.84
C TRP A 15 -14.03 18.34 -1.81
N ASP A 16 -14.56 19.57 -1.87
CA ASP A 16 -13.78 20.79 -1.69
C ASP A 16 -13.79 21.22 -0.21
N ASN A 17 -12.63 21.14 0.44
CA ASN A 17 -12.51 21.48 1.86
C ASN A 17 -12.61 22.97 2.17
N GLU A 18 -12.28 23.84 1.22
CA GLU A 18 -12.32 25.30 1.39
C GLU A 18 -13.74 25.80 1.14
N ALA A 19 -14.36 25.34 0.06
CA ALA A 19 -15.71 25.73 -0.31
C ALA A 19 -16.81 24.92 0.40
N LYS A 20 -16.46 23.85 1.13
CA LYS A 20 -17.37 22.95 1.86
C LYS A 20 -18.51 22.41 0.99
N LYS A 21 -18.17 21.96 -0.22
CA LYS A 21 -19.14 21.47 -1.22
C LYS A 21 -18.57 20.36 -2.08
N ILE A 22 -19.46 19.67 -2.79
CA ILE A 22 -19.12 18.67 -3.79
C ILE A 22 -18.90 19.34 -5.15
N LEU A 23 -17.82 18.95 -5.84
CA LEU A 23 -17.54 19.30 -7.24
C LEU A 23 -17.72 18.04 -8.08
N LEU A 24 -18.55 18.13 -9.12
CA LEU A 24 -18.76 17.04 -10.09
C LEU A 24 -18.00 17.35 -11.37
N VAL A 25 -17.18 16.40 -11.81
CA VAL A 25 -16.51 16.41 -13.10
C VAL A 25 -17.16 15.34 -13.97
N PRO A 26 -17.77 15.70 -15.12
CA PRO A 26 -18.41 14.74 -16.02
C PRO A 26 -17.47 13.63 -16.50
N ALA A 27 -18.03 12.46 -16.82
CA ALA A 27 -17.25 11.35 -17.35
C ALA A 27 -16.55 11.74 -18.66
N GLY A 28 -15.24 11.50 -18.75
CA GLY A 28 -14.41 11.85 -19.90
C GLY A 28 -13.76 13.24 -19.83
N GLU A 29 -14.08 14.04 -18.81
CA GLU A 29 -13.41 15.31 -18.54
C GLU A 29 -12.38 15.16 -17.41
N GLN A 30 -11.25 15.85 -17.53
CA GLN A 30 -10.26 15.92 -16.46
C GLN A 30 -10.57 17.11 -15.55
N PRO A 31 -10.41 16.96 -14.21
CA PRO A 31 -10.58 18.08 -13.30
C PRO A 31 -9.62 19.22 -13.64
N SER A 32 -10.12 20.44 -13.72
CA SER A 32 -9.32 21.66 -13.90
C SER A 32 -8.59 22.13 -12.63
N PHE A 33 -8.59 21.31 -11.60
CA PHE A 33 -8.03 21.59 -10.29
C PHE A 33 -7.13 20.46 -9.83
N GLU A 34 -6.16 20.80 -8.99
CA GLU A 34 -5.29 19.81 -8.35
C GLU A 34 -6.10 18.91 -7.40
N VAL A 35 -6.05 17.61 -7.66
CA VAL A 35 -6.65 16.58 -6.81
C VAL A 35 -5.61 16.09 -5.83
N THR A 36 -5.96 16.10 -4.55
CA THR A 36 -5.10 15.55 -3.51
C THR A 36 -5.30 14.04 -3.46
N GLU A 37 -4.34 13.27 -4.00
CA GLU A 37 -4.43 11.80 -4.10
C GLU A 37 -4.23 11.08 -2.75
N SER A 38 -3.80 11.79 -1.71
CA SER A 38 -3.66 11.27 -0.35
C SER A 38 -3.65 12.43 0.65
N PRO A 39 -4.82 12.91 1.12
CA PRO A 39 -4.84 13.98 2.09
C PRO A 39 -4.16 13.50 3.38
N THR A 40 -3.25 14.31 3.91
CA THR A 40 -2.35 13.92 5.02
C THR A 40 -3.10 13.38 6.24
N THR A 41 -4.35 13.77 6.51
CA THR A 41 -5.16 13.13 7.56
C THR A 41 -6.68 13.30 7.34
N MET A 42 -7.39 12.19 7.11
CA MET A 42 -8.79 11.99 7.56
C MET A 42 -8.86 11.36 8.97
N LEU A 43 -7.72 11.29 9.64
CA LEU A 43 -7.52 10.57 10.89
C LEU A 43 -7.80 11.45 12.10
N HIS A 44 -8.31 10.86 13.18
CA HIS A 44 -8.50 11.57 14.44
C HIS A 44 -7.14 11.99 15.01
N LYS A 45 -7.10 13.12 15.73
CA LYS A 45 -5.89 13.63 16.40
C LYS A 45 -5.29 12.53 17.30
N GLY A 46 -4.23 11.86 16.83
CA GLY A 46 -3.59 10.74 17.52
C GLY A 46 -3.32 9.50 16.66
N GLU A 47 -3.90 9.39 15.47
CA GLU A 47 -3.60 8.31 14.53
C GLU A 47 -2.42 8.71 13.63
N THR A 48 -1.30 8.02 13.78
CA THR A 48 -0.16 8.11 12.87
C THR A 48 -0.48 7.32 11.61
N VAL A 49 -0.51 7.99 10.46
CA VAL A 49 -0.39 7.33 9.15
C VAL A 49 0.94 6.58 9.18
N LYS A 50 0.91 5.25 9.20
CA LYS A 50 2.07 4.50 8.72
C LYS A 50 2.16 4.85 7.24
N PRO A 51 3.23 5.49 6.76
CA PRO A 51 3.39 5.70 5.33
C PRO A 51 3.20 4.34 4.63
N LEU A 52 2.65 4.37 3.42
CA LEU A 52 2.67 3.22 2.51
C LEU A 52 4.13 3.02 2.08
N VAL A 53 4.98 2.67 3.03
CA VAL A 53 6.24 2.02 2.78
C VAL A 53 5.83 0.73 2.09
N GLU A 54 6.44 0.45 0.94
CA GLU A 54 6.51 -0.90 0.36
C GLU A 54 6.53 -1.91 1.52
N PRO A 55 5.77 -3.01 1.47
CA PRO A 55 5.66 -3.89 2.61
C PRO A 55 7.05 -4.43 2.96
N VAL A 56 7.77 -3.72 3.83
CA VAL A 56 8.94 -4.21 4.54
C VAL A 56 8.31 -5.13 5.57
N PHE A 57 8.00 -6.33 5.11
CA PHE A 57 7.61 -7.41 5.98
C PHE A 57 8.74 -7.55 6.98
N ASN A 58 8.48 -7.21 8.23
CA ASN A 58 9.49 -7.36 9.26
C ASN A 58 9.61 -8.85 9.57
N LEU A 59 10.45 -9.53 8.81
CA LEU A 59 10.78 -10.94 8.99
C LEU A 59 11.71 -11.14 10.20
N GLU A 60 12.08 -10.06 10.90
CA GLU A 60 12.90 -10.09 12.11
C GLU A 60 12.19 -10.77 13.28
N GLY A 61 12.88 -11.74 13.89
CA GLY A 61 12.35 -12.51 15.02
C GLY A 61 11.40 -13.66 14.64
N MET A 62 11.08 -13.86 13.35
CA MET A 62 10.28 -15.02 12.91
C MET A 62 11.05 -16.34 13.05
N THR A 63 10.31 -17.40 13.36
CA THR A 63 10.84 -18.77 13.39
C THR A 63 11.00 -19.34 11.97
N ALA A 64 11.82 -20.37 11.79
CA ALA A 64 12.03 -21.00 10.49
C ALA A 64 10.73 -21.53 9.85
N THR A 65 9.74 -21.94 10.64
CA THR A 65 8.42 -22.37 10.15
C THR A 65 7.63 -21.18 9.59
N GLN A 66 7.54 -20.09 10.35
CA GLN A 66 6.81 -18.87 9.94
C GLN A 66 7.41 -18.25 8.67
N LEU A 67 8.74 -18.27 8.54
CA LEU A 67 9.41 -17.82 7.34
C LEU A 67 9.06 -18.68 6.11
N ARG A 68 8.90 -20.00 6.29
CA ARG A 68 8.50 -20.91 5.21
C ARG A 68 7.03 -20.72 4.81
N GLU A 69 6.13 -20.56 5.78
CA GLU A 69 4.72 -20.23 5.52
C GLU A 69 4.59 -18.91 4.76
N PHE A 70 5.32 -17.89 5.22
CA PHE A 70 5.36 -16.59 4.53
C PHE A 70 5.91 -16.72 3.10
N ALA A 71 6.95 -17.51 2.89
CA ALA A 71 7.48 -17.76 1.56
C ALA A 71 6.45 -18.46 0.65
N GLU A 72 5.74 -19.48 1.14
CA GLU A 72 4.68 -20.16 0.40
C GLU A 72 3.53 -19.20 0.03
N GLU A 73 3.10 -18.34 0.95
CA GLU A 73 2.08 -17.31 0.68
C GLU A 73 2.49 -16.33 -0.42
N ASN A 74 3.79 -16.05 -0.53
CA ASN A 74 4.38 -15.18 -1.56
C ASN A 74 4.88 -15.96 -2.79
N ASN A 75 4.59 -17.26 -2.91
CA ASN A 75 5.04 -18.14 -4.01
C ASN A 75 6.58 -18.27 -4.14
N ILE A 76 7.30 -18.13 -3.03
CA ILE A 76 8.76 -18.27 -2.93
C ILE A 76 9.10 -19.68 -2.46
N GLU A 77 9.82 -20.44 -3.29
CA GLU A 77 10.26 -21.81 -2.93
C GLU A 77 11.57 -21.76 -2.13
N VAL A 78 11.48 -22.01 -0.82
CA VAL A 78 12.65 -21.99 0.08
C VAL A 78 13.37 -23.34 0.08
N PRO A 79 14.66 -23.40 -0.28
CA PRO A 79 15.43 -24.65 -0.27
C PRO A 79 15.41 -25.36 1.10
N GLY A 80 15.21 -26.68 1.08
CA GLY A 80 15.24 -27.52 2.30
C GLY A 80 16.62 -27.58 2.99
N ASN A 81 17.69 -27.13 2.33
CA ASN A 81 19.02 -27.07 2.94
C ASN A 81 19.13 -25.95 3.99
N LEU A 82 18.26 -24.94 3.92
CA LEU A 82 18.28 -23.77 4.80
C LEU A 82 17.60 -24.12 6.12
N LYS A 83 18.39 -24.27 7.18
CA LYS A 83 17.92 -24.60 8.54
C LYS A 83 17.95 -23.41 9.49
N LYS A 84 18.76 -22.39 9.21
CA LYS A 84 18.88 -21.19 10.04
C LYS A 84 17.82 -20.17 9.63
N PRO A 85 17.05 -19.60 10.57
CA PRO A 85 16.03 -18.60 10.24
C PRO A 85 16.62 -17.35 9.59
N GLU A 86 17.82 -16.94 10.00
CA GLU A 86 18.54 -15.80 9.40
C GLU A 86 18.78 -16.00 7.90
N THR A 87 19.27 -17.18 7.49
CA THR A 87 19.55 -17.47 6.08
C THR A 87 18.29 -17.66 5.25
N ILE A 88 17.21 -18.20 5.86
CA ILE A 88 15.90 -18.28 5.19
C ILE A 88 15.35 -16.87 4.94
N ARG A 89 15.50 -15.96 5.91
CA ARG A 89 15.07 -14.57 5.77
C ARG A 89 15.78 -13.87 4.63
N GLU A 90 17.11 -13.90 4.61
CA GLU A 90 17.91 -13.25 3.55
C GLU A 90 17.48 -13.74 2.16
N TYR A 91 17.23 -15.04 2.01
CA TYR A 91 16.74 -15.62 0.75
C TYR A 91 15.36 -15.07 0.33
N ILE A 92 14.41 -15.00 1.27
CA ILE A 92 13.06 -14.48 0.99
C ILE A 92 13.13 -13.00 0.61
N GLU A 93 13.92 -12.20 1.33
CA GLU A 93 14.10 -10.77 1.05
C GLU A 93 14.70 -10.54 -0.35
N GLU A 94 15.69 -11.36 -0.74
CA GLU A 94 16.29 -11.30 -2.07
C GLU A 94 15.29 -11.64 -3.18
N GLN A 95 14.46 -12.67 -2.99
CA GLN A 95 13.43 -13.05 -3.97
C GLN A 95 12.34 -11.98 -4.10
N LEU A 96 11.87 -11.40 -2.99
CA LEU A 96 10.90 -10.31 -3.01
C LEU A 96 11.45 -9.05 -3.68
N ALA A 97 12.74 -8.75 -3.52
CA ALA A 97 13.39 -7.63 -4.19
C ALA A 97 13.54 -7.87 -5.70
N ALA A 98 13.79 -9.11 -6.12
CA ALA A 98 13.94 -9.47 -7.53
C ALA A 98 12.62 -9.44 -8.32
N ASP A 99 11.49 -9.77 -7.69
CA ASP A 99 10.16 -9.70 -8.33
C ASP A 99 9.60 -8.27 -8.43
N ALA A 100 10.21 -7.29 -7.74
CA ALA A 100 9.79 -5.89 -7.75
C ALA A 100 10.38 -5.08 -8.92
N GLU A 101 11.27 -5.66 -9.74
CA GLU A 101 11.94 -5.05 -10.90
C GLU A 101 11.37 -5.55 -12.24
#